data_AF-Q8XWY5-F1
#
_entry.id   AF-Q8XWY5-F1
#
_cell.length_a   1.000
_cell.length_b   1.000
_cell.length_c   1.000
_cell.angle_alpha   90.00
_cell.angle_beta   90.00
_cell.angle_gamma   90.00
#
_symmetry.space_group_name_H-M   'P 1'
#
loop_
_entity.id
_entity.type
_entity.pdbx_description
1 polymer ?
#
loop_
_entity_poly.entity_id
_entity_poly.type
_entity_poly.pdbx_seq_one_letter_code
_entity_poly.pdbx_strand_id
1 'polypeptide(L)' 'MTSSNQEVMEVLTGPERRRRWSVEEKLAMVRESFEPGKTVSMVALSNAVSS' A
#
# COMPACT_ATOMS: atom_id res chain seq x y z
N MET A 1 14.81 0.29 32.23
CA MET A 1 13.80 1.37 32.20
C MET A 1 13.48 1.60 30.74
N THR A 2 12.24 1.37 30.35
CA THR A 2 11.80 1.16 28.96
C THR A 2 12.02 2.40 28.09
N SER A 3 12.80 2.27 27.02
CA SER A 3 12.89 3.28 25.97
C SER A 3 11.48 3.51 25.41
N SER A 4 10.94 4.68 25.68
CA SER A 4 9.72 5.16 25.04
C SER A 4 9.97 5.25 23.55
N ASN A 5 9.44 4.28 22.79
CA ASN A 5 9.40 4.34 21.34
C ASN A 5 8.41 5.46 20.99
N GLN A 6 8.90 6.69 20.89
CA GLN A 6 8.11 7.81 20.39
C GLN A 6 7.78 7.49 18.94
N GLU A 7 6.54 7.03 18.68
CA GLU A 7 6.01 6.96 17.33
C GLU A 7 6.01 8.38 16.76
N VAL A 8 7.02 8.67 15.96
CA VAL A 8 7.13 9.92 15.22
C VAL A 8 6.05 9.87 14.15
N MET A 9 4.89 10.47 14.42
CA MET A 9 3.84 10.62 13.43
C MET A 9 4.32 11.60 12.36
N GLU A 10 4.78 11.09 11.22
CA GLU A 10 5.09 11.91 10.05
C GLU A 10 3.80 12.44 9.42
N VAL A 11 3.52 13.72 9.62
CA VAL A 11 2.44 14.42 8.93
C VAL A 11 2.95 14.90 7.57
N LEU A 12 2.50 14.25 6.50
CA LEU A 12 2.83 14.63 5.12
C LEU A 12 2.12 15.94 4.73
N THR A 13 2.84 17.06 4.73
CA THR A 13 2.34 18.42 4.41
C THR A 13 2.34 18.75 2.90
N GLY A 14 1.93 17.79 2.05
CA GLY A 14 1.93 17.93 0.60
C GLY A 14 0.56 17.67 -0.05
N PRO A 15 0.44 17.84 -1.39
CA PRO A 15 -0.75 17.44 -2.12
C PRO A 15 -1.10 15.97 -1.87
N GLU A 16 -2.39 15.66 -1.87
CA GLU A 16 -2.90 14.30 -1.68
C GLU A 16 -2.13 13.29 -2.55
N ARG A 17 -1.33 12.42 -1.92
CA ARG A 17 -0.54 11.38 -2.61
C ARG A 17 -1.35 10.10 -2.84
N ARG A 18 -2.67 10.13 -2.70
CA ARG A 18 -3.51 8.97 -3.02
C ARG A 18 -3.46 8.71 -4.51
N ARG A 19 -2.92 7.55 -4.85
CA ARG A 19 -3.07 6.99 -6.18
C ARG A 19 -4.55 6.75 -6.45
N ARG A 20 -5.03 7.20 -7.60
CA ARG A 20 -6.36 6.87 -8.09
C ARG A 20 -6.22 5.62 -8.95
N TRP A 21 -6.83 4.54 -8.50
CA TRP A 21 -6.95 3.33 -9.31
C TRP A 21 -8.24 3.35 -10.10
N SER A 22 -8.18 2.92 -11.35
CA SER A 22 -9.38 2.55 -12.10
C SER A 22 -10.06 1.34 -11.46
N VAL A 23 -11.29 1.07 -11.87
CA VAL A 23 -12.02 -0.11 -11.42
C VAL A 23 -11.32 -1.38 -11.92
N GLU A 24 -10.81 -1.35 -13.14
CA GLU A 24 -10.07 -2.45 -13.78
C GLU A 24 -8.78 -2.76 -13.04
N GLU A 25 -8.01 -1.74 -12.67
CA GLU A 25 -6.78 -1.90 -11.88
C GLU A 25 -7.10 -2.51 -10.53
N LYS A 26 -8.13 -2.00 -9.84
CA LYS A 26 -8.57 -2.58 -8.56
C LYS A 26 -8.98 -4.04 -8.71
N LEU A 27 -9.73 -4.39 -9.76
CA LEU A 27 -10.13 -5.77 -10.04
C LEU A 27 -8.93 -6.67 -10.32
N ALA A 28 -7.94 -6.19 -11.07
CA ALA A 28 -6.72 -6.93 -11.34
C ALA A 28 -5.94 -7.24 -10.04
N MET A 29 -5.74 -6.24 -9.17
CA MET A 29 -5.08 -6.44 -7.87
C MET A 29 -5.85 -7.39 -6.95
N VAL A 30 -7.18 -7.32 -6.94
CA VAL A 30 -8.01 -8.25 -6.17
C VAL A 30 -7.83 -9.67 -6.67
N ARG A 31 -7.91 -9.90 -7.99
CA ARG A 31 -7.70 -11.23 -8.59
C ARG A 31 -6.31 -11.77 -8.27
N GLU A 32 -5.26 -10.97 -8.43
CA GLU A 32 -3.89 -11.38 -8.12
C GLU A 32 -3.73 -11.78 -6.65
N SER A 33 -4.42 -11.11 -5.73
CA SER A 33 -4.35 -11.42 -4.30
C SER A 33 -4.96 -12.78 -3.93
N PHE A 34 -5.78 -13.38 -4.81
CA PHE A 34 -6.34 -14.72 -4.62
C PHE A 34 -5.50 -15.83 -5.28
N GLU A 35 -4.46 -15.50 -6.04
CA GLU A 35 -3.59 -16.50 -6.64
C GLU A 35 -2.80 -17.28 -5.56
N PRO A 36 -2.61 -18.60 -5.71
CA PRO A 36 -1.85 -19.38 -4.75
C PRO A 36 -0.43 -18.85 -4.54
N GLY A 37 -0.03 -18.69 -3.28
CA GLY A 37 1.30 -18.19 -2.93
C GLY A 37 1.46 -16.67 -3.03
N LYS A 38 0.42 -15.92 -3.40
CA LYS A 38 0.39 -14.45 -3.30
C LYS A 38 -0.16 -14.01 -1.94
N THR A 39 0.33 -12.87 -1.48
CA THR A 39 -0.20 -12.19 -0.29
C THR A 39 -0.62 -10.77 -0.65
N VAL A 40 -1.60 -10.24 0.10
CA VAL A 40 -2.08 -8.86 -0.11
C VAL A 40 -0.96 -7.84 0.01
N SER A 41 -0.02 -8.03 0.94
CA SER A 41 1.13 -7.15 1.10
C SER A 41 2.08 -7.18 -0.10
N MET A 42 2.32 -8.36 -0.67
CA MET A 42 3.15 -8.51 -1.87
C MET A 42 2.52 -7.82 -3.08
N VAL A 43 1.21 -8.03 -3.30
CA VAL A 43 0.48 -7.39 -4.39
C VAL A 43 0.45 -5.87 -4.22
N ALA A 44 0.19 -5.39 -2.99
CA ALA A 44 0.20 -3.96 -2.70
C ALA A 44 1.58 -3.34 -2.96
N LEU A 45 2.68 -4.00 -2.56
CA LEU A 45 4.04 -3.53 -2.79
C LEU A 45 4.37 -3.47 -4.29
N SER A 46 4.01 -4.50 -5.06
CA SER A 46 4.21 -4.52 -6.51
C SER A 46 3.51 -3.35 -7.21
N ASN A 47 2.30 -3.00 -6.76
CA ASN A 47 1.51 -1.91 -7.34
C ASN A 47 1.82 -0.53 -6.72
N ALA A 48 2.66 -0.47 -5.68
CA ALA A 48 3.06 0.78 -5.03
C ALA A 48 4.07 1.60 -5.86
N VAL A 49 4.87 0.97 -6.72
CA VAL A 49 5.98 1.63 -7.43
C VAL A 49 5.64 2.11 -8.84
N SER A 50 4.59 1.56 -9.47
CA SER A 50 4.23 1.86 -10.86
C SER A 50 3.54 3.24 -10.98
N SER A 51 4.33 4.31 -11.06
CA SER A 51 3.88 5.69 -11.38
C SER A 51 4.34 6.14 -12.75
#